data_AF-G5QR26-F1
#
_entry.id   AF-G5QR26-F1
#
_cell.length_a   1.000
_cell.length_b   1.000
_cell.length_c   1.000
_cell.angle_alpha   90.00
_cell.angle_beta   90.00
_cell.angle_gamma   90.00
#
_symmetry.space_group_name_H-M   'P 1'
#
loop_
_entity.id
_entity.type
_entity.pdbx_description
1 polymer ?
#
loop_
_entity_poly.entity_id
_entity_poly.type
_entity_poly.pdbx_seq_one_letter_code
_entity_poly.pdbx_strand_id
1 'polypeptide(L)'
;WAKSGRNETHRIYAARFNERLLGAVRVTLSGTQGALDSLRVREITRRRGVGQYLVEEVIRDNPNVSSWWMADVGVEDRSVMAAFMQALGFTAQHDGWEKR
;
A
#
# COMPACT_ATOMS: atom_id res chain seq x y z
N TRP A 1 -4.93 9.45 -10.63
CA TRP A 1 -4.59 8.80 -11.91
C TRP A 1 -5.36 7.48 -11.96
N ALA A 2 -6.35 7.36 -12.83
CA ALA A 2 -6.98 6.07 -13.13
C ALA A 2 -7.32 6.13 -14.62
N LYS A 3 -6.41 5.62 -15.45
CA LYS A 3 -6.72 5.41 -16.86
C LYS A 3 -7.53 4.13 -16.90
N SER A 4 -8.84 4.24 -17.13
CA SER A 4 -9.75 3.15 -17.44
C SER A 4 -9.17 2.27 -18.55
N GLY A 5 -8.41 1.27 -18.13
CA GLY A 5 -7.83 0.22 -18.96
C GLY A 5 -8.62 -1.04 -18.69
N ARG A 6 -9.07 -1.70 -19.76
CA ARG A 6 -10.06 -2.78 -19.76
C ARG A 6 -9.57 -4.10 -19.10
N ASN A 7 -8.52 -4.08 -18.26
CA ASN A 7 -7.93 -5.23 -17.59
C ASN A 7 -7.27 -4.88 -16.24
N GLU A 8 -7.87 -3.99 -15.45
CA GLU A 8 -7.44 -3.75 -14.07
C GLU A 8 -7.93 -4.87 -13.15
N THR A 9 -7.07 -5.34 -12.25
CA THR A 9 -7.46 -6.28 -11.18
C THR A 9 -7.45 -5.55 -9.84
N HIS A 10 -8.60 -5.53 -9.17
CA HIS A 10 -8.71 -4.95 -7.83
C HIS A 10 -8.66 -6.05 -6.76
N ARG A 11 -7.85 -5.83 -5.72
CA ARG A 11 -7.70 -6.74 -4.57
C ARG A 11 -7.74 -5.96 -3.27
N ILE A 12 -8.10 -6.64 -2.19
CA ILE A 12 -7.98 -6.12 -0.82
C ILE A 12 -7.11 -7.09 -0.05
N TYR A 13 -6.03 -6.58 0.53
CA TYR A 13 -5.18 -7.32 1.45
C TYR A 13 -5.54 -6.89 2.87
N ALA A 14 -5.68 -7.84 3.77
CA ALA A 14 -6.03 -7.58 5.16
C ALA A 14 -5.13 -8.37 6.10
N ALA A 15 -4.59 -7.69 7.11
CA ALA A 15 -3.81 -8.31 8.16
C ALA A 15 -4.77 -8.78 9.24
N ARG A 16 -4.70 -10.08 9.57
CA ARG A 16 -5.55 -10.71 10.58
C ARG A 16 -4.69 -11.34 11.67
N PHE A 17 -5.06 -11.13 12.92
CA PHE A 17 -4.43 -11.74 14.09
C PHE A 17 -5.50 -12.14 15.09
N ASN A 18 -5.47 -13.38 15.58
CA ASN A 18 -6.50 -13.94 16.46
C ASN A 18 -7.93 -13.63 15.97
N GLU A 19 -8.15 -13.91 14.68
CA GLU A 19 -9.44 -13.69 14.00
C GLU A 19 -9.89 -12.23 13.86
N ARG A 20 -9.08 -11.27 14.30
CA ARG A 20 -9.38 -9.83 14.20
C ARG A 20 -8.59 -9.17 13.08
N LEU A 21 -9.28 -8.37 12.27
CA LEU A 21 -8.64 -7.52 11.27
C LEU A 21 -7.90 -6.37 11.95
N LEU A 22 -6.59 -6.29 11.74
CA LEU A 22 -5.70 -5.27 12.31
C LEU A 22 -5.43 -4.11 11.33
N GLY A 23 -5.54 -4.38 10.04
CA GLY A 23 -5.39 -3.37 8.99
C GLY A 23 -5.72 -3.94 7.61
N ALA A 24 -5.82 -3.06 6.63
CA ALA A 24 -6.04 -3.44 5.24
C ALA A 24 -5.46 -2.40 4.29
N VAL A 25 -5.27 -2.82 3.03
CA VAL A 25 -4.88 -1.96 1.91
C VAL A 25 -5.62 -2.41 0.66
N ARG A 26 -6.06 -1.45 -0.16
CA ARG A 26 -6.59 -1.73 -1.49
C ARG A 26 -5.46 -1.72 -2.50
N VAL A 27 -5.54 -2.66 -3.43
CA VAL A 27 -4.54 -2.84 -4.48
C VAL A 27 -5.24 -2.84 -5.83
N THR A 28 -4.76 -2.00 -6.75
CA THR A 28 -5.16 -2.05 -8.15
C THR A 28 -3.94 -2.44 -8.98
N LEU A 29 -4.08 -3.46 -9.82
CA LEU A 29 -3.01 -4.01 -10.65
C LEU A 29 -3.34 -3.77 -12.13
N SER A 30 -2.37 -3.28 -12.89
CA SER A 30 -2.48 -3.04 -14.32
C SER A 30 -1.16 -3.38 -15.02
N GLY A 31 -1.09 -4.56 -15.64
CA GLY A 31 0.14 -5.07 -16.24
C GLY A 31 1.27 -5.22 -15.21
N THR A 32 2.37 -4.48 -15.40
CA THR A 32 3.53 -4.46 -14.48
C THR A 32 3.46 -3.31 -13.46
N GLN A 33 2.33 -2.60 -13.39
CA GLN A 33 2.11 -1.49 -12.46
C GLN A 33 1.14 -1.91 -11.35
N GLY A 34 1.44 -1.48 -10.13
CA GLY A 34 0.65 -1.70 -8.94
C GLY A 34 0.37 -0.40 -8.22
N ALA A 35 -0.84 -0.29 -7.69
CA ALA A 35 -1.37 0.88 -7.03
C ALA A 35 -1.87 0.48 -5.65
N LEU A 36 -1.37 1.15 -4.61
CA LEU A 36 -1.81 1.02 -3.23
C LEU A 36 -2.64 2.26 -2.87
N ASP A 37 -3.76 2.04 -2.20
CA ASP A 37 -4.54 3.12 -1.61
C ASP A 37 -5.27 2.67 -0.35
N SER A 38 -5.72 3.64 0.45
CA SER A 38 -6.50 3.39 1.67
C SER A 38 -5.83 2.44 2.66
N LEU A 39 -4.48 2.45 2.71
CA LEU A 39 -3.72 1.72 3.72
C LEU A 39 -4.11 2.23 5.10
N ARG A 40 -4.71 1.35 5.90
CA ARG A 40 -5.15 1.69 7.26
C ARG A 40 -4.81 0.57 8.24
N VAL A 41 -4.20 0.96 9.35
CA VAL A 41 -3.88 0.09 10.49
C VAL A 41 -4.58 0.63 11.72
N ARG A 42 -5.25 -0.25 12.47
CA ARG A 42 -5.88 0.10 13.75
C ARG A 42 -4.86 0.77 14.66
N GLU A 43 -5.26 1.87 15.28
CA GLU A 43 -4.38 2.69 16.10
C GLU A 43 -3.65 1.89 17.19
N ILE A 44 -4.39 1.03 17.91
CA ILE A 44 -3.85 0.17 18.97
C ILE A 44 -2.78 -0.81 18.48
N THR A 45 -2.70 -1.11 17.17
CA THR A 45 -1.68 -2.01 16.59
C THR A 45 -0.69 -1.28 15.68
N ARG A 46 -0.68 0.05 15.67
CA ARG A 46 0.37 0.83 15.00
C ARG A 46 1.73 0.56 15.67
N ARG A 47 2.81 0.77 14.91
CA ARG A 47 4.21 0.55 15.34
C ARG A 47 4.53 -0.89 15.83
N ARG A 48 3.73 -1.88 15.41
CA ARG A 48 3.94 -3.31 15.67
C ARG A 48 4.14 -4.12 14.39
N GLY A 49 4.64 -3.50 13.33
CA GLY A 49 4.93 -4.16 12.06
C GLY A 49 3.72 -4.43 11.14
N VAL A 50 2.47 -4.26 11.58
CA VAL A 50 1.27 -4.60 10.78
C VAL A 50 1.24 -3.93 9.40
N GLY A 51 1.52 -2.62 9.34
CA GLY A 51 1.52 -1.89 8.06
C GLY A 51 2.66 -2.33 7.14
N GLN A 52 3.85 -2.54 7.71
CA GLN A 52 5.02 -3.02 6.97
C GLN A 52 4.72 -4.41 6.37
N TYR A 53 4.21 -5.32 7.20
CA TYR A 53 3.81 -6.66 6.78
C TYR A 53 2.81 -6.61 5.62
N LEU A 54 1.76 -5.79 5.70
CA LEU A 54 0.79 -5.64 4.62
C LEU A 54 1.44 -5.24 3.29
N VAL A 55 2.30 -4.23 3.28
CA VAL A 55 2.92 -3.75 2.04
C VAL A 55 3.93 -4.76 1.50
N GLU A 56 4.72 -5.40 2.37
CA GLU A 56 5.67 -6.43 1.98
C GLU A 56 4.98 -7.67 1.38
N GLU A 57 3.89 -8.16 1.99
CA GLU A 57 3.09 -9.27 1.43
C GLU A 57 2.49 -8.89 0.08
N VAL A 58 1.93 -7.68 -0.05
CA VAL A 58 1.38 -7.22 -1.35
C VAL A 58 2.45 -7.25 -2.43
N ILE A 59 3.65 -6.74 -2.16
CA ILE A 59 4.74 -6.75 -3.14
C ILE A 59 5.18 -8.18 -3.44
N ARG A 60 5.32 -9.02 -2.42
CA ARG A 60 5.76 -10.42 -2.56
C ARG A 60 4.78 -11.26 -3.39
N ASP A 61 3.48 -11.08 -3.19
CA ASP A 61 2.42 -11.81 -3.89
C ASP A 61 2.24 -11.37 -5.36
N ASN A 62 2.88 -10.28 -5.77
CA ASN A 62 2.76 -9.71 -7.11
C ASN A 62 4.14 -9.52 -7.77
N PRO A 63 4.90 -10.61 -7.99
CA PRO A 63 6.30 -10.53 -8.47
C PRO A 63 6.44 -9.96 -9.89
N ASN A 64 5.37 -9.91 -10.67
CA ASN A 64 5.36 -9.33 -12.02
C ASN A 64 5.21 -7.80 -12.02
N VAL A 65 4.94 -7.18 -10.86
CA VAL A 65 4.81 -5.73 -10.72
C VAL A 65 6.18 -5.13 -10.43
N SER A 66 6.66 -4.30 -11.36
CA SER A 66 7.96 -3.63 -11.26
C SER A 66 7.87 -2.15 -10.88
N SER A 67 6.66 -1.60 -10.76
CA SER A 67 6.46 -0.23 -10.31
C SER A 67 5.22 -0.15 -9.44
N TRP A 68 5.42 0.35 -8.23
CA TRP A 68 4.40 0.54 -7.22
C TRP A 68 4.19 2.02 -6.95
N TRP A 69 2.93 2.42 -6.89
CA TRP A 69 2.52 3.75 -6.49
C TRP A 69 1.61 3.69 -5.27
N MET A 70 1.83 4.57 -4.28
CA MET A 70 0.91 4.83 -3.18
C MET A 70 0.45 6.29 -3.26
N ALA A 71 -0.86 6.53 -3.43
CA ALA A 71 -1.39 7.89 -3.42
C ALA A 71 -1.42 8.46 -1.99
N ASP A 72 -1.20 9.77 -1.84
CA ASP A 72 -1.36 10.46 -0.55
C ASP A 72 -2.80 10.87 -0.23
N VAL A 73 -3.73 10.61 -1.15
CA VAL A 73 -5.17 10.83 -0.95
C VAL A 73 -5.68 10.04 0.26
N GLY A 74 -6.28 10.75 1.22
CA GLY A 74 -6.84 10.15 2.43
C GLY A 74 -5.81 9.78 3.51
N VAL A 75 -4.54 10.14 3.33
CA VAL A 75 -3.51 10.02 4.37
C VAL A 75 -3.74 11.06 5.45
N GLU A 76 -3.92 10.62 6.70
CA GLU A 76 -4.19 11.48 7.86
C GLU A 76 -2.97 12.32 8.27
N ASP A 77 -1.78 11.73 8.25
CA ASP A 77 -0.51 12.41 8.55
C ASP A 77 0.54 12.05 7.50
N ARG A 78 0.80 13.00 6.60
CA ARG A 78 1.74 12.82 5.47
C ARG A 78 3.18 12.65 5.96
N SER A 79 3.56 13.25 7.09
CA SER A 79 4.93 13.13 7.62
C SER A 79 5.20 11.73 8.17
N VAL A 80 4.24 11.20 8.93
CA VAL A 80 4.29 9.81 9.44
C VAL A 80 4.25 8.82 8.30
N MET A 81 3.36 9.03 7.31
CA MET A 81 3.29 8.16 6.14
C MET A 81 4.58 8.24 5.31
N ALA A 82 5.18 9.42 5.13
CA ALA A 82 6.43 9.56 4.39
C ALA A 82 7.58 8.79 5.05
N ALA A 83 7.75 8.90 6.37
CA ALA A 83 8.76 8.13 7.10
C ALA A 83 8.52 6.61 6.98
N PHE A 84 7.26 6.18 7.06
CA PHE A 84 6.87 4.78 6.88
C PHE A 84 7.16 4.26 5.46
N MET A 85 6.74 4.99 4.42
CA MET A 85 6.95 4.61 3.03
C MET A 85 8.45 4.60 2.67
N GLN A 86 9.21 5.57 3.18
CA GLN A 86 10.67 5.62 3.00
C GLN A 86 11.36 4.40 3.63
N ALA A 87 10.95 3.98 4.83
CA ALA A 87 11.48 2.77 5.46
C ALA A 87 11.21 1.49 4.65
N LEU A 88 10.17 1.49 3.80
CA LEU A 88 9.84 0.39 2.88
C LEU A 88 10.52 0.51 1.50
N GLY A 89 11.38 1.51 1.32
CA GLY A 89 12.11 1.77 0.08
C GLY A 89 11.30 2.51 -1.00
N PHE A 90 10.18 3.13 -0.65
CA PHE A 90 9.50 4.05 -1.54
C PHE A 90 10.16 5.44 -1.48
N THR A 91 10.13 6.15 -2.59
CA THR A 91 10.59 7.54 -2.72
C THR A 91 9.39 8.47 -2.78
N ALA A 92 9.45 9.57 -2.04
CA ALA A 92 8.39 10.58 -2.05
C ALA A 92 8.30 11.31 -3.39
N GLN A 93 7.07 11.55 -3.84
CA GLN A 93 6.71 12.30 -5.03
C GLN A 93 5.74 13.44 -4.63
N HIS A 94 5.31 14.25 -5.59
CA HIS A 94 4.41 15.38 -5.32
C HIS A 94 3.07 14.93 -4.69
N ASP A 95 2.45 13.89 -5.24
CA ASP A 95 1.10 13.41 -4.92
C ASP A 95 1.07 11.97 -4.38
N GLY A 96 2.20 11.50 -3.84
CA GLY A 96 2.31 10.15 -3.31
C GLY A 96 3.74 9.66 -3.15
N TRP A 97 3.91 8.35 -3.26
CA TRP A 97 5.19 7.67 -3.15
C TRP A 97 5.32 6.57 -4.20
N GLU A 98 6.52 6.41 -4.76
CA GLU A 98 6.83 5.42 -5.79
C GLU A 98 7.92 4.45 -5.33
N LYS A 99 7.79 3.17 -5.68
CA LYS A 99 8.85 2.16 -5.57
C LYS A 99 9.03 1.45 -6.91
N ARG A 100 10.26 1.32 -7.37
CA ARG A 100 10.64 0.57 -8.58
C ARG A 100 11.62 -0.53 -8.22
#